data_AF-A0A151QNA3-F1
#
_entry.id   AF-A0A151QNA3-F1
#
_cell.length_a   1.000
_cell.length_b   1.000
_cell.length_c   1.000
_cell.angle_alpha   90.00
_cell.angle_beta   90.00
_cell.angle_gamma   90.00
#
_symmetry.space_group_name_H-M   'P 1'
#
loop_
_entity.id
_entity.type
_entity.pdbx_description
1 polymer ?
#
loop_
_entity_poly.entity_id
_entity_poly.type
_entity_poly.pdbx_seq_one_letter_code
_entity_poly.pdbx_strand_id
1 'polypeptide(L)'
;TYKKIDACPKYCMLYLGDDEESLDACKHCGTSRWKPKKKKKIATKVLRYFPLKPRLQILFTCSKTAKDMRWHVLENNKDGLIRHPRDGEAWKTFDLIHPEFSSDPQNVRLGLATDGFNPARTLSSSYSIWPVFLIPYNLPPWICMNHTSFIKSMIIPGKQDPGNNIDVYLKPLIEELQELWNGVDTYDSSLNENFRMRAALMWTITDFPGLGMLSGWNTHTGLACPTCNFDADPCGLQNCKKWCFMGHYHFLSRNHKFRLNRVRFDGNIEERNPIRIIWI
;
A
#
# COMPACT_ATOMS: atom_id res chain seq x y z
N THR A 1 -20.81 -7.11 -1.21
CA THR A 1 -21.38 -6.04 -0.35
C THR A 1 -20.27 -5.28 0.37
N TYR A 2 -20.55 -4.08 0.90
CA TYR A 2 -19.60 -3.25 1.66
C TYR A 2 -20.21 -2.86 3.01
N LYS A 3 -19.35 -2.69 4.03
CA LYS A 3 -19.71 -2.18 5.35
C LYS A 3 -19.58 -0.64 5.35
N LYS A 4 -20.53 0.03 5.97
CA LYS A 4 -20.47 1.47 6.23
C LYS A 4 -19.98 1.65 7.65
N ILE A 5 -18.87 2.36 7.82
CA ILE A 5 -18.30 2.64 9.14
C ILE A 5 -18.29 4.15 9.30
N ASP A 6 -18.91 4.65 10.35
CA ASP A 6 -18.90 6.08 10.62
C ASP A 6 -17.49 6.51 11.04
N ALA A 7 -17.10 7.73 10.67
CA ALA A 7 -15.77 8.26 10.94
C ALA A 7 -15.85 9.68 11.52
N CYS A 8 -14.87 10.02 12.35
CA CYS A 8 -14.72 11.38 12.85
C CYS A 8 -14.49 12.36 11.67
N PRO A 9 -15.18 13.52 11.62
CA PRO A 9 -14.97 14.51 10.57
C PRO A 9 -13.51 14.96 10.45
N LYS A 10 -12.78 15.00 11.58
CA LYS A 10 -11.36 15.35 11.67
C LYS A 10 -10.40 14.16 11.55
N TYR A 11 -10.86 13.01 11.04
CA TYR A 11 -10.05 11.82 10.78
C TYR A 11 -9.47 11.09 12.01
N CYS A 12 -9.81 11.51 13.23
CA CYS A 12 -9.18 10.99 14.45
C CYS A 12 -9.59 9.56 14.87
N MET A 13 -10.74 9.04 14.43
CA MET A 13 -11.20 7.69 14.79
C MET A 13 -12.29 7.20 13.83
N LEU A 14 -12.44 5.87 13.79
CA LEU A 14 -13.62 5.18 13.28
C LEU A 14 -14.53 4.79 14.46
N TYR A 15 -15.85 4.86 14.28
CA TYR A 15 -16.82 4.36 15.24
C TYR A 15 -17.05 2.87 14.93
N LEU A 16 -16.40 1.99 15.69
CA LEU A 16 -16.38 0.53 15.51
C LEU A 16 -16.74 -0.17 16.83
N GLY A 17 -17.38 -1.34 16.75
CA GLY A 17 -17.77 -2.11 17.93
C GLY A 17 -18.68 -1.28 18.85
N ASP A 18 -18.41 -1.28 20.15
CA ASP A 18 -19.20 -0.55 21.15
C ASP A 18 -19.30 0.96 20.88
N ASP A 19 -18.30 1.54 20.19
CA ASP A 19 -18.30 2.96 19.84
C ASP A 19 -19.39 3.33 18.82
N GLU A 20 -19.85 2.36 18.04
CA GLU A 20 -20.91 2.56 17.05
C GLU A 20 -22.25 2.91 17.71
N GLU A 21 -22.53 2.34 18.89
CA GLU A 21 -23.80 2.54 19.61
C GLU A 21 -23.69 3.58 20.72
N SER A 22 -22.53 3.64 21.39
CA SER A 22 -22.36 4.45 22.61
C SER A 22 -21.94 5.90 22.37
N LEU A 23 -21.39 6.25 21.20
CA LEU A 23 -20.79 7.56 20.96
C LEU A 23 -21.53 8.40 19.91
N ASP A 24 -21.91 9.61 20.35
CA ASP A 24 -22.43 10.68 19.50
C ASP A 24 -21.34 11.71 19.09
N ALA A 25 -20.14 11.64 19.69
CA ALA A 25 -19.01 12.53 19.43
C ALA A 25 -17.66 11.81 19.52
N CYS A 26 -16.64 12.38 18.87
CA CYS A 26 -15.30 11.79 18.83
C CYS A 26 -14.59 11.90 20.18
N LYS A 27 -14.06 10.78 20.68
CA LYS A 27 -13.28 10.70 21.94
C LYS A 27 -12.03 11.59 21.95
N HIS A 28 -11.40 11.80 20.79
CA HIS A 28 -10.13 12.53 20.71
C HIS A 28 -10.28 14.04 20.52
N CYS A 29 -11.30 14.50 19.78
CA CYS A 29 -11.42 15.91 19.43
C CYS A 29 -12.78 16.54 19.77
N GLY A 30 -13.68 15.78 20.41
CA GLY A 30 -15.03 16.22 20.82
C GLY A 30 -15.97 16.55 19.66
N THR A 31 -15.55 16.38 18.41
CA THR A 31 -16.36 16.77 17.25
C THR A 31 -17.54 15.82 17.10
N SER A 32 -18.74 16.38 16.88
CA SER A 32 -19.97 15.60 16.70
C SER A 32 -19.85 14.64 15.51
N ARG A 33 -20.34 13.42 15.71
CA ARG A 33 -20.49 12.40 14.65
C ARG A 33 -21.51 12.81 13.59
N TRP A 34 -22.52 13.57 13.99
CA TRP A 34 -23.74 13.80 13.21
C TRP A 34 -23.72 15.11 12.44
N LYS A 35 -24.42 15.15 11.30
CA LYS A 35 -24.63 16.39 10.54
C LYS A 35 -25.60 17.32 11.29
N PRO A 36 -25.30 18.63 11.38
CA PRO A 36 -26.19 19.58 12.02
C PRO A 36 -27.51 19.72 11.23
N LYS A 37 -28.60 20.05 11.95
CA LYS A 37 -29.91 20.43 11.39
C LYS A 37 -30.62 19.36 10.53
N LYS A 38 -30.39 18.07 10.78
CA LYS A 38 -31.17 16.98 10.17
C LYS A 38 -32.10 16.32 11.18
N LYS A 39 -33.36 16.07 10.79
CA LYS A 39 -34.36 15.35 11.60
C LYS A 39 -33.96 13.90 11.92
N LYS A 40 -33.02 13.33 11.15
CA LYS A 40 -32.45 11.99 11.34
C LYS A 40 -30.96 12.11 11.66
N LYS A 41 -30.47 11.30 12.60
CA LYS A 41 -29.03 11.12 12.88
C LYS A 41 -28.37 10.55 11.61
N ILE A 42 -27.61 11.39 10.91
CA ILE A 42 -26.85 11.02 9.71
C ILE A 42 -25.41 11.39 9.95
N ALA A 43 -24.51 10.41 9.85
CA ALA A 43 -23.09 10.62 10.08
C ALA A 43 -22.51 11.62 9.08
N THR A 44 -21.59 12.45 9.58
CA THR A 44 -20.93 13.47 8.77
C THR A 44 -19.97 12.84 7.76
N LYS A 45 -19.23 11.80 8.17
CA LYS A 45 -18.26 11.08 7.35
C LYS A 45 -18.45 9.57 7.53
N VAL A 46 -18.38 8.82 6.43
CA VAL A 46 -18.63 7.37 6.40
C VAL A 46 -17.59 6.69 5.52
N LEU A 47 -16.71 5.90 6.12
CA LEU A 47 -15.83 4.97 5.42
C LEU A 47 -16.66 3.86 4.77
N ARG A 48 -16.38 3.56 3.50
CA ARG A 48 -16.93 2.37 2.84
C ARG A 48 -15.85 1.30 2.82
N TYR A 49 -16.02 0.28 3.66
CA TYR A 49 -15.09 -0.84 3.78
C TYR A 49 -15.59 -2.07 3.04
N PHE A 50 -14.72 -2.72 2.29
CA PHE A 50 -15.01 -3.87 1.46
C PHE A 50 -14.17 -5.05 1.99
N PRO A 51 -14.76 -5.96 2.79
CA PRO A 51 -14.02 -7.06 3.45
C PRO A 51 -13.17 -7.90 2.49
N LEU A 52 -11.90 -8.08 2.81
CA LEU A 52 -10.91 -8.73 1.95
C LEU A 52 -11.11 -10.24 1.85
N LYS A 53 -11.30 -10.94 2.97
CA LYS A 53 -11.42 -12.41 3.05
C LYS A 53 -12.40 -13.00 2.04
N PRO A 54 -13.69 -12.59 2.00
CA PRO A 54 -14.64 -13.17 1.05
C PRO A 54 -14.26 -12.87 -0.41
N ARG A 55 -13.55 -11.77 -0.68
CA ARG A 55 -13.11 -11.42 -2.03
C ARG A 55 -11.98 -12.33 -2.50
N LEU A 56 -11.06 -12.68 -1.61
CA LEU A 56 -10.01 -13.65 -1.88
C LEU A 56 -10.60 -15.06 -2.06
N GLN A 57 -11.51 -15.48 -1.19
CA GLN A 57 -12.20 -16.78 -1.31
C GLN A 57 -12.94 -16.94 -2.65
N ILE A 58 -13.55 -15.86 -3.17
CA ILE A 58 -14.20 -15.88 -4.48
C ILE A 58 -13.22 -16.18 -5.62
N LEU A 59 -11.96 -15.75 -5.55
CA LEU A 59 -10.95 -16.03 -6.57
C LEU A 59 -10.69 -17.54 -6.72
N PHE A 60 -10.90 -18.31 -5.64
CA PHE A 60 -10.75 -19.76 -5.62
C PHE A 60 -12.03 -20.54 -5.98
N THR A 61 -13.18 -19.85 -6.10
CA THR A 61 -14.47 -20.49 -6.40
C THR A 61 -14.64 -20.83 -7.89
N CYS A 62 -13.96 -20.12 -8.78
CA CYS A 62 -13.95 -20.42 -10.21
C CYS A 62 -12.70 -21.23 -10.58
N SER A 63 -12.87 -22.44 -11.10
CA SER A 63 -11.76 -23.36 -11.39
C SER A 63 -10.66 -22.74 -12.26
N LYS A 64 -11.05 -21.95 -13.28
CA LYS A 64 -10.08 -21.22 -14.12
C LYS A 64 -9.27 -20.19 -13.31
N THR A 65 -9.94 -19.39 -12.49
CA THR A 65 -9.29 -18.34 -11.68
C THR A 65 -8.44 -18.95 -10.58
N ALA A 66 -8.91 -20.02 -9.94
CA ALA A 66 -8.16 -20.77 -8.92
C ALA A 66 -6.85 -21.34 -9.49
N LYS A 67 -6.88 -21.89 -10.71
CA LYS A 67 -5.66 -22.30 -11.42
C LYS A 67 -4.72 -21.13 -11.67
N ASP A 68 -5.26 -19.99 -12.11
CA ASP A 68 -4.47 -18.76 -12.33
C ASP A 68 -3.86 -18.23 -11.02
N MET A 69 -4.49 -18.43 -9.85
CA MET A 69 -3.93 -18.05 -8.54
C MET A 69 -2.68 -18.87 -8.16
N ARG A 70 -2.44 -20.01 -8.80
CA ARG A 70 -1.22 -20.82 -8.62
C ARG A 70 -0.21 -20.62 -9.77
N TRP A 71 -0.53 -19.77 -10.75
CA TRP A 71 0.32 -19.49 -11.90
C TRP A 71 1.76 -19.14 -11.52
N HIS A 72 1.92 -18.34 -10.46
CA HIS A 72 3.21 -17.86 -10.00
C HIS A 72 4.19 -18.99 -9.60
N VAL A 73 3.72 -20.19 -9.25
CA VAL A 73 4.57 -21.38 -9.02
C VAL A 73 4.59 -22.31 -10.23
N LEU A 74 3.47 -22.47 -10.92
CA LEU A 74 3.33 -23.45 -12.00
C LEU A 74 4.14 -23.09 -13.26
N GLU A 75 4.24 -21.81 -13.59
CA GLU A 75 4.99 -21.36 -14.76
C GLU A 75 6.45 -21.07 -14.43
N ASN A 76 7.38 -21.67 -15.17
CA ASN A 76 8.81 -21.44 -15.00
C ASN A 76 9.29 -20.23 -15.80
N ASN A 77 10.13 -19.41 -15.16
CA ASN A 77 10.84 -18.34 -15.85
C ASN A 77 12.31 -18.75 -16.10
N LYS A 78 12.60 -19.24 -17.32
CA LYS A 78 13.89 -19.89 -17.63
C LYS A 78 15.00 -18.95 -18.11
N ASP A 79 14.67 -17.72 -18.51
CA ASP A 79 15.64 -16.78 -19.11
C ASP A 79 16.21 -15.77 -18.09
N GLY A 80 15.76 -15.81 -16.84
CA GLY A 80 16.23 -14.92 -15.77
C GLY A 80 15.77 -13.47 -15.90
N LEU A 81 14.89 -13.14 -16.85
CA LEU A 81 14.37 -11.78 -17.02
C LEU A 81 13.21 -11.52 -16.07
N ILE A 82 13.13 -10.33 -15.48
CA ILE A 82 12.02 -9.95 -14.61
C ILE A 82 10.81 -9.60 -15.48
N ARG A 83 9.74 -10.41 -15.39
CA ARG A 83 8.47 -10.21 -16.12
C ARG A 83 7.27 -10.02 -15.22
N HIS A 84 7.42 -10.42 -13.97
CA HIS A 84 6.38 -10.38 -12.97
C HIS A 84 7.03 -10.10 -11.59
N PRO A 85 6.32 -9.48 -10.63
CA PRO A 85 6.89 -9.24 -9.30
C PRO A 85 7.47 -10.47 -8.59
N ARG A 86 6.99 -11.67 -8.91
CA ARG A 86 7.55 -12.96 -8.43
C ARG A 86 9.02 -13.18 -8.80
N ASP A 87 9.47 -12.58 -9.91
CA ASP A 87 10.85 -12.75 -10.38
C ASP A 87 11.83 -11.83 -9.61
N GLY A 88 11.29 -10.85 -8.88
CA GLY A 88 12.05 -9.84 -8.14
C GLY A 88 12.63 -10.36 -6.82
N GLU A 89 13.67 -9.69 -6.35
CA GLU A 89 14.41 -10.08 -5.15
C GLU A 89 13.56 -10.01 -3.88
N ALA A 90 12.65 -9.05 -3.79
CA ALA A 90 11.75 -8.90 -2.64
C ALA A 90 10.86 -10.14 -2.44
N TRP A 91 10.36 -10.73 -3.53
CA TRP A 91 9.55 -11.95 -3.47
C TRP A 91 10.40 -13.15 -3.02
N LYS A 92 11.57 -13.33 -3.62
CA LYS A 92 12.49 -14.42 -3.26
C LYS A 92 12.93 -14.32 -1.81
N THR A 93 13.27 -13.13 -1.35
CA THR A 93 13.65 -12.85 0.04
C THR A 93 12.49 -13.18 0.99
N PHE A 94 11.28 -12.76 0.66
CA PHE A 94 10.09 -13.11 1.43
C PHE A 94 9.90 -14.63 1.53
N ASP A 95 10.05 -15.35 0.41
CA ASP A 95 9.93 -16.81 0.39
C ASP A 95 11.00 -17.52 1.24
N LEU A 96 12.22 -16.97 1.29
CA LEU A 96 13.28 -17.47 2.15
C LEU A 96 13.00 -17.21 3.64
N ILE A 97 12.41 -16.06 3.98
CA ILE A 97 12.08 -15.70 5.38
C ILE A 97 10.84 -16.47 5.87
N HIS A 98 9.89 -16.75 4.98
CA HIS A 98 8.60 -17.37 5.31
C HIS A 98 8.34 -18.67 4.52
N PRO A 99 9.18 -19.71 4.68
CA PRO A 99 9.07 -20.94 3.90
C PRO A 99 7.73 -21.66 4.10
N GLU A 100 7.15 -21.64 5.31
CA GLU A 100 5.83 -22.22 5.58
C GLU A 100 4.68 -21.49 4.86
N PHE A 101 4.84 -20.19 4.59
CA PHE A 101 3.88 -19.46 3.76
C PHE A 101 4.05 -19.86 2.30
N SER A 102 5.31 -19.90 1.83
CA SER A 102 5.61 -20.09 0.42
C SER A 102 5.51 -21.53 -0.06
N SER A 103 5.49 -22.50 0.86
CA SER A 103 5.28 -23.91 0.56
C SER A 103 3.88 -24.21 0.01
N ASP A 104 2.86 -23.42 0.37
CA ASP A 104 1.53 -23.56 -0.21
C ASP A 104 1.32 -22.54 -1.34
N PRO A 105 1.25 -22.99 -2.61
CA PRO A 105 1.06 -22.10 -3.76
C PRO A 105 -0.30 -21.40 -3.78
N GLN A 106 -1.24 -21.77 -2.92
CA GLN A 106 -2.55 -21.12 -2.81
C GLN A 106 -2.49 -19.87 -1.91
N ASN A 107 -1.41 -19.66 -1.15
CA ASN A 107 -1.25 -18.47 -0.31
C ASN A 107 -1.06 -17.20 -1.15
N VAL A 108 -1.74 -16.13 -0.76
CA VAL A 108 -1.92 -14.92 -1.58
C VAL A 108 -0.94 -13.81 -1.21
N ARG A 109 -0.23 -13.27 -2.19
CA ARG A 109 0.62 -12.10 -2.06
C ARG A 109 -0.04 -10.88 -2.67
N LEU A 110 -0.13 -9.81 -1.88
CA LEU A 110 -0.89 -8.60 -2.19
C LEU A 110 0.05 -7.40 -2.32
N GLY A 111 -0.22 -6.52 -3.27
CA GLY A 111 0.26 -5.13 -3.26
C GLY A 111 -0.87 -4.20 -2.85
N LEU A 112 -0.59 -3.19 -2.04
CA LEU A 112 -1.56 -2.14 -1.69
C LEU A 112 -1.28 -0.90 -2.51
N ALA A 113 -2.28 -0.37 -3.20
CA ALA A 113 -2.18 0.88 -3.94
C ALA A 113 -3.19 1.89 -3.42
N THR A 114 -2.75 3.14 -3.23
CA THR A 114 -3.65 4.24 -2.84
C THR A 114 -3.12 5.57 -3.34
N ASP A 115 -4.04 6.45 -3.71
CA ASP A 115 -3.76 7.80 -4.16
C ASP A 115 -4.99 8.69 -3.94
N GLY A 116 -4.79 10.01 -3.84
CA GLY A 116 -5.86 11.00 -3.76
C GLY A 116 -6.46 11.29 -5.13
N PHE A 117 -7.76 11.08 -5.27
CA PHE A 117 -8.50 11.30 -6.51
C PHE A 117 -9.61 12.35 -6.36
N ASN A 118 -9.67 13.34 -7.25
CA ASN A 118 -10.80 14.27 -7.35
C ASN A 118 -11.74 13.85 -8.51
N PRO A 119 -12.95 13.32 -8.22
CA PRO A 119 -13.88 12.87 -9.25
C PRO A 119 -14.53 14.00 -10.07
N ALA A 120 -14.61 15.21 -9.52
CA ALA A 120 -15.36 16.32 -10.12
C ALA A 120 -14.43 17.28 -10.88
N ARG A 121 -13.55 16.74 -11.73
CA ARG A 121 -12.40 17.35 -12.45
C ARG A 121 -12.54 18.75 -13.07
N THR A 122 -13.66 19.45 -12.93
CA THR A 122 -13.96 20.75 -13.50
C THR A 122 -14.41 21.73 -12.39
N LEU A 123 -13.51 22.65 -12.03
CA LEU A 123 -13.77 23.92 -11.32
C LEU A 123 -13.96 23.94 -9.78
N SER A 124 -13.84 22.82 -9.06
CA SER A 124 -13.85 22.86 -7.59
C SER A 124 -12.99 21.78 -6.93
N SER A 125 -12.00 22.20 -6.12
CA SER A 125 -11.21 21.35 -5.22
C SER A 125 -12.00 20.86 -3.99
N SER A 126 -13.34 20.89 -4.04
CA SER A 126 -14.17 20.74 -2.84
C SER A 126 -14.36 19.30 -2.35
N TYR A 127 -13.84 18.30 -3.06
CA TYR A 127 -13.97 16.90 -2.67
C TYR A 127 -12.84 16.02 -3.22
N SER A 128 -12.10 15.36 -2.33
CA SER A 128 -11.13 14.31 -2.65
C SER A 128 -11.68 12.96 -2.16
N ILE A 129 -11.26 11.89 -2.83
CA ILE A 129 -11.55 10.52 -2.45
C ILE A 129 -10.24 9.77 -2.48
N TRP A 130 -9.97 9.01 -1.44
CA TRP A 130 -8.81 8.14 -1.36
C TRP A 130 -9.28 6.69 -1.44
N PRO A 131 -9.30 6.09 -2.65
CA PRO A 131 -9.49 4.66 -2.77
C PRO A 131 -8.23 3.89 -2.31
N VAL A 132 -8.44 2.74 -1.69
CA VAL A 132 -7.40 1.76 -1.40
C VAL A 132 -7.71 0.50 -2.18
N PHE A 133 -6.77 0.08 -3.02
CA PHE A 133 -6.83 -1.13 -3.82
C PHE A 133 -5.80 -2.14 -3.35
N LEU A 134 -6.14 -3.41 -3.48
CA LEU A 134 -5.25 -4.53 -3.28
C LEU A 134 -5.12 -5.30 -4.59
N ILE A 135 -3.89 -5.68 -4.94
CA ILE A 135 -3.55 -6.35 -6.19
C ILE A 135 -3.03 -7.75 -5.86
N PRO A 136 -3.75 -8.83 -6.24
CA PRO A 136 -3.26 -10.20 -6.04
C PRO A 136 -2.20 -10.55 -7.08
N TYR A 137 -0.93 -10.55 -6.68
CA TYR A 137 0.19 -10.88 -7.56
C TYR A 137 0.37 -12.38 -7.80
N ASN A 138 -0.51 -13.21 -7.26
CA ASN A 138 -0.56 -14.62 -7.60
C ASN A 138 -0.93 -14.86 -9.07
N LEU A 139 -1.72 -13.94 -9.64
CA LEU A 139 -2.27 -14.03 -10.98
C LEU A 139 -1.21 -13.78 -12.07
N PRO A 140 -1.42 -14.31 -13.28
CA PRO A 140 -0.54 -14.05 -14.42
C PRO A 140 -0.43 -12.56 -14.78
N PRO A 141 0.66 -12.11 -15.45
CA PRO A 141 0.91 -10.69 -15.76
C PRO A 141 -0.22 -9.99 -16.51
N TRP A 142 -0.88 -10.68 -17.43
CA TRP A 142 -1.99 -10.15 -18.23
C TRP A 142 -3.31 -10.04 -17.45
N ILE A 143 -3.39 -10.68 -16.28
CA ILE A 143 -4.56 -10.62 -15.38
C ILE A 143 -4.26 -9.69 -14.21
N CYS A 144 -3.11 -9.83 -13.55
CA CYS A 144 -2.81 -9.10 -12.30
C CYS A 144 -2.85 -7.58 -12.47
N MET A 145 -2.46 -7.06 -13.64
CA MET A 145 -2.48 -5.63 -13.95
C MET A 145 -3.78 -5.16 -14.60
N ASN A 146 -4.77 -6.04 -14.78
CA ASN A 146 -6.07 -5.65 -15.27
C ASN A 146 -6.87 -4.95 -14.15
N HIS A 147 -7.46 -3.80 -14.47
CA HIS A 147 -8.29 -3.04 -13.54
C HIS A 147 -9.47 -3.83 -12.96
N THR A 148 -9.93 -4.89 -13.63
CA THR A 148 -10.97 -5.80 -13.13
C THR A 148 -10.49 -6.74 -12.03
N SER A 149 -9.18 -6.99 -11.94
CA SER A 149 -8.55 -7.85 -10.93
C SER A 149 -8.20 -7.09 -9.65
N PHE A 150 -8.30 -5.76 -9.66
CA PHE A 150 -8.04 -4.94 -8.48
C PHE A 150 -9.14 -5.11 -7.44
N ILE A 151 -8.73 -5.54 -6.25
CA ILE A 151 -9.62 -5.70 -5.10
C ILE A 151 -9.76 -4.34 -4.43
N LYS A 152 -10.90 -3.70 -4.64
CA LYS A 152 -11.26 -2.49 -3.89
C LYS A 152 -11.45 -2.85 -2.42
N SER A 153 -10.57 -2.34 -1.54
CA SER A 153 -10.61 -2.58 -0.09
C SER A 153 -11.40 -1.50 0.64
N MET A 154 -11.18 -0.22 0.31
CA MET A 154 -11.95 0.86 0.92
C MET A 154 -12.01 2.13 0.08
N ILE A 155 -12.97 2.98 0.41
CA ILE A 155 -13.10 4.34 -0.11
C ILE A 155 -13.17 5.29 1.08
N ILE A 156 -12.13 6.09 1.26
CA ILE A 156 -12.04 7.11 2.31
C ILE A 156 -12.55 8.44 1.73
N PRO A 157 -13.66 9.00 2.25
CA PRO A 157 -14.19 10.26 1.76
C PRO A 157 -13.60 11.47 2.50
N GLY A 158 -13.31 12.57 1.80
CA GLY A 158 -12.89 13.79 2.48
C GLY A 158 -12.53 14.94 1.55
N LYS A 159 -12.88 16.18 1.94
CA LYS A 159 -12.41 17.36 1.19
C LYS A 159 -10.89 17.52 1.22
N GLN A 160 -10.27 16.98 2.28
CA GLN A 160 -8.84 17.02 2.55
C GLN A 160 -8.31 15.59 2.57
N ASP A 161 -7.02 15.45 2.30
CA ASP A 161 -6.31 14.20 2.55
C ASP A 161 -6.40 13.82 4.04
N PRO A 162 -6.40 12.51 4.35
CA PRO A 162 -6.36 12.06 5.74
C PRO A 162 -5.03 12.39 6.44
N GLY A 163 -4.00 12.81 5.69
CA GLY A 163 -2.66 13.06 6.18
C GLY A 163 -2.12 11.87 6.99
N ASN A 164 -1.52 12.17 8.14
CA ASN A 164 -0.99 11.18 9.07
C ASN A 164 -2.06 10.28 9.71
N ASN A 165 -3.35 10.61 9.61
CA ASN A 165 -4.43 9.80 10.19
C ASN A 165 -4.99 8.76 9.20
N ILE A 166 -4.27 8.43 8.13
CA ILE A 166 -4.70 7.39 7.18
C ILE A 166 -4.70 6.01 7.83
N ASP A 167 -3.80 5.78 8.79
CA ASP A 167 -3.68 4.57 9.62
C ASP A 167 -5.00 4.24 10.34
N VAL A 168 -5.70 5.25 10.86
CA VAL A 168 -7.02 5.11 11.49
C VAL A 168 -8.02 4.46 10.54
N TYR A 169 -7.98 4.80 9.25
CA TYR A 169 -8.88 4.24 8.24
C TYR A 169 -8.43 2.88 7.75
N LEU A 170 -7.12 2.60 7.77
CA LEU A 170 -6.55 1.31 7.40
C LEU A 170 -6.76 0.24 8.46
N LYS A 171 -7.07 0.61 9.71
CA LYS A 171 -7.27 -0.31 10.84
C LYS A 171 -8.13 -1.54 10.51
N PRO A 172 -9.34 -1.45 9.90
CA PRO A 172 -10.13 -2.64 9.57
C PRO A 172 -9.44 -3.59 8.57
N LEU A 173 -8.65 -3.03 7.64
CA LEU A 173 -7.86 -3.83 6.70
C LEU A 173 -6.69 -4.51 7.40
N ILE A 174 -6.00 -3.79 8.29
CA ILE A 174 -4.86 -4.34 9.05
C ILE A 174 -5.33 -5.52 9.91
N GLU A 175 -6.44 -5.38 10.63
CA GLU A 175 -7.05 -6.46 11.43
C GLU A 175 -7.37 -7.68 10.55
N GLU A 176 -7.98 -7.47 9.38
CA GLU A 176 -8.30 -8.58 8.47
C GLU A 176 -7.06 -9.23 7.83
N LEU A 177 -6.00 -8.45 7.58
CA LEU A 177 -4.71 -8.97 7.11
C LEU A 177 -4.00 -9.78 8.20
N GLN A 178 -4.06 -9.37 9.46
CA GLN A 178 -3.52 -10.15 10.58
C GLN A 178 -4.26 -11.50 10.73
N GLU A 179 -5.57 -11.50 10.57
CA GLU A 179 -6.34 -12.75 10.57
C GLU A 179 -6.00 -13.63 9.36
N LEU A 180 -5.85 -13.04 8.17
CA LEU A 180 -5.43 -13.75 6.96
C LEU A 180 -4.00 -14.30 7.08
N TRP A 181 -3.10 -13.64 7.81
CA TRP A 181 -1.76 -14.18 8.05
C TRP A 181 -1.80 -15.51 8.81
N ASN A 182 -2.73 -15.65 9.76
CA ASN A 182 -2.99 -16.89 10.51
C ASN A 182 -3.80 -17.93 9.69
N GLY A 183 -4.40 -17.51 8.59
CA GLY A 183 -5.11 -18.33 7.63
C GLY A 183 -6.61 -18.46 7.88
N VAL A 184 -7.35 -18.65 6.79
CA VAL A 184 -8.81 -18.79 6.76
C VAL A 184 -9.19 -19.97 5.86
N ASP A 185 -10.12 -20.80 6.33
CA ASP A 185 -10.62 -21.94 5.56
C ASP A 185 -11.22 -21.50 4.22
N THR A 186 -10.75 -22.10 3.14
CA THR A 186 -11.12 -21.74 1.76
C THR A 186 -11.19 -23.01 0.92
N TYR A 187 -12.09 -23.01 -0.06
CA TYR A 187 -12.23 -24.11 -1.00
C TYR A 187 -11.62 -23.74 -2.36
N ASP A 188 -10.74 -24.60 -2.87
CA ASP A 188 -10.15 -24.46 -4.20
C ASP A 188 -10.91 -25.31 -5.21
N SER A 189 -11.68 -24.64 -6.08
CA SER A 189 -12.47 -25.31 -7.12
C SER A 189 -11.65 -25.92 -8.26
N SER A 190 -10.36 -25.61 -8.39
CA SER A 190 -9.49 -26.23 -9.38
C SER A 190 -8.87 -27.52 -8.89
N LEU A 191 -8.56 -27.63 -7.60
CA LEU A 191 -8.00 -28.84 -6.97
C LEU A 191 -9.08 -29.70 -6.30
N ASN A 192 -10.28 -29.14 -6.13
CA ASN A 192 -11.41 -29.78 -5.45
C ASN A 192 -11.07 -30.16 -4.00
N GLU A 193 -10.40 -29.25 -3.29
CA GLU A 193 -9.95 -29.46 -1.91
C GLU A 193 -10.18 -28.21 -1.04
N ASN A 194 -10.26 -28.43 0.28
CA ASN A 194 -10.21 -27.34 1.25
C ASN A 194 -8.76 -27.10 1.65
N PHE A 195 -8.38 -25.84 1.78
CA PHE A 195 -7.07 -25.43 2.25
C PHE A 195 -7.21 -24.23 3.19
N ARG A 196 -6.13 -23.95 3.93
CA ARG A 196 -6.09 -22.82 4.86
C ARG A 196 -5.38 -21.65 4.18
N MET A 197 -6.15 -20.83 3.47
CA MET A 197 -5.65 -19.69 2.71
C MET A 197 -5.03 -18.64 3.65
N ARG A 198 -3.74 -18.35 3.44
CA ARG A 198 -3.05 -17.21 4.05
C ARG A 198 -2.88 -16.07 3.06
N ALA A 199 -2.75 -14.84 3.55
CA ALA A 199 -2.37 -13.71 2.71
C ALA A 199 -1.28 -12.84 3.36
N ALA A 200 -0.42 -12.25 2.54
CA ALA A 200 0.64 -11.34 2.94
C ALA A 200 0.61 -10.07 2.08
N LEU A 201 0.81 -8.91 2.72
CA LEU A 201 1.02 -7.65 2.03
C LEU A 201 2.53 -7.47 1.77
N MET A 202 2.92 -7.43 0.50
CA MET A 202 4.32 -7.41 0.09
C MET A 202 4.89 -5.99 0.00
N TRP A 203 4.12 -5.04 -0.53
CA TRP A 203 4.56 -3.65 -0.70
C TRP A 203 3.38 -2.71 -0.92
N THR A 204 3.66 -1.42 -0.81
CA THR A 204 2.74 -0.33 -1.12
C THR A 204 3.14 0.40 -2.41
N ILE A 205 2.15 0.81 -3.20
CA ILE A 205 2.31 1.58 -4.43
C ILE A 205 1.63 2.93 -4.23
N THR A 206 2.45 3.96 -4.11
CA THR A 206 1.99 5.34 -3.93
C THR A 206 2.90 6.28 -4.69
N ASP A 207 2.44 7.51 -4.90
CA ASP A 207 3.34 8.60 -5.23
C ASP A 207 4.18 9.00 -4.01
N PHE A 208 5.10 9.94 -4.19
CA PHE A 208 6.03 10.34 -3.14
C PHE A 208 5.33 10.99 -1.93
N PRO A 209 4.36 11.92 -2.10
CA PRO A 209 3.52 12.37 -0.98
C PRO A 209 2.76 11.25 -0.26
N GLY A 210 2.13 10.34 -1.01
CA GLY A 210 1.39 9.20 -0.46
C GLY A 210 2.28 8.23 0.31
N LEU A 211 3.55 8.09 -0.08
CA LEU A 211 4.53 7.30 0.68
C LEU A 211 4.66 7.85 2.09
N GLY A 212 4.82 9.17 2.24
CA GLY A 212 4.93 9.80 3.56
C GLY A 212 3.71 9.57 4.44
N MET A 213 2.51 9.60 3.85
CA MET A 213 1.28 9.31 4.58
C MET A 213 1.17 7.86 5.03
N LEU A 214 1.50 6.89 4.16
CA LEU A 214 1.37 5.47 4.48
C LEU A 214 2.47 4.94 5.41
N SER A 215 3.71 5.37 5.17
CA SER A 215 4.88 4.87 5.91
C SER A 215 5.22 5.71 7.13
N GLY A 216 4.62 6.90 7.28
CA GLY A 216 5.04 7.91 8.24
C GLY A 216 6.37 8.57 7.88
N TRP A 217 6.88 8.33 6.66
CA TRP A 217 8.15 8.89 6.20
C TRP A 217 8.06 10.40 5.97
N ASN A 218 9.16 11.09 6.27
CA ASN A 218 9.27 12.52 5.98
C ASN A 218 9.41 12.74 4.48
N THR A 219 8.47 13.43 3.84
CA THR A 219 8.53 13.72 2.40
C THR A 219 8.76 15.20 2.10
N HIS A 220 8.92 16.03 3.14
CA HIS A 220 8.90 17.49 3.02
C HIS A 220 10.26 18.17 3.23
N THR A 221 11.25 17.45 3.76
CA THR A 221 12.57 18.02 4.10
C THR A 221 13.70 17.49 3.22
N GLY A 222 14.91 18.00 3.44
CA GLY A 222 16.13 17.46 2.82
C GLY A 222 16.47 16.01 3.20
N LEU A 223 15.79 15.42 4.17
CA LEU A 223 15.96 14.01 4.55
C LEU A 223 14.86 13.11 3.99
N ALA A 224 14.20 13.54 2.91
CA ALA A 224 13.04 12.83 2.40
C ALA A 224 13.37 11.61 1.52
N CYS A 225 14.62 11.36 1.15
CA CYS A 225 14.97 10.16 0.39
C CYS A 225 14.89 8.90 1.27
N PRO A 226 13.96 7.95 1.03
CA PRO A 226 13.83 6.73 1.84
C PRO A 226 15.05 5.81 1.71
N THR A 227 15.72 5.84 0.56
CA THR A 227 16.88 4.98 0.29
C THR A 227 18.17 5.53 0.92
N CYS A 228 18.35 6.85 0.95
CA CYS A 228 19.56 7.47 1.50
C CYS A 228 19.43 7.75 3.01
N ASN A 229 18.21 7.98 3.51
CA ASN A 229 17.94 8.29 4.91
C ASN A 229 18.84 9.44 5.44
N PHE A 230 19.58 9.22 6.52
CA PHE A 230 20.49 10.21 7.13
C PHE A 230 21.74 10.48 6.28
N ASP A 231 22.07 9.58 5.34
CA ASP A 231 23.20 9.74 4.42
C ASP A 231 22.81 10.53 3.16
N ALA A 232 21.59 11.09 3.10
CA ALA A 232 21.17 11.95 2.01
C ALA A 232 22.00 13.24 1.98
N ASP A 233 22.41 13.67 0.79
CA ASP A 233 23.02 14.98 0.55
C ASP A 233 21.98 15.94 -0.07
N PRO A 234 21.14 16.63 0.74
CA PRO A 234 20.13 17.51 0.20
C PRO A 234 20.70 18.81 -0.36
N CYS A 235 20.21 19.17 -1.54
CA CYS A 235 20.41 20.46 -2.16
C CYS A 235 19.06 21.17 -2.31
N GLY A 236 18.91 22.32 -1.66
CA GLY A 236 17.71 23.15 -1.77
C GLY A 236 17.78 24.07 -2.97
N LEU A 237 16.88 23.91 -3.94
CA LEU A 237 16.75 24.82 -5.07
C LEU A 237 15.95 26.06 -4.64
N GLN A 238 16.66 27.16 -4.32
CA GLN A 238 16.06 28.38 -3.76
C GLN A 238 14.90 28.94 -4.59
N ASN A 239 15.05 28.99 -5.91
CA ASN A 239 14.04 29.57 -6.81
C ASN A 239 12.77 28.70 -6.92
N CYS A 240 12.91 27.38 -6.77
CA CYS A 240 11.83 26.43 -6.93
C CYS A 240 11.24 25.94 -5.60
N LYS A 241 11.90 26.24 -4.47
CA LYS A 241 11.60 25.72 -3.13
C LYS A 241 11.46 24.19 -3.09
N LYS A 242 12.28 23.50 -3.88
CA LYS A 242 12.33 22.02 -3.98
C LYS A 242 13.65 21.48 -3.44
N TRP A 243 13.60 20.30 -2.86
CA TRP A 243 14.78 19.53 -2.49
C TRP A 243 15.21 18.61 -3.64
N CYS A 244 16.49 18.62 -3.95
CA CYS A 244 17.17 17.64 -4.78
C CYS A 244 18.06 16.80 -3.87
N PHE A 245 18.07 15.49 -4.03
CA PHE A 245 18.99 14.62 -3.29
C PHE A 245 20.17 14.37 -4.21
N MET A 246 21.34 14.88 -3.82
CA MET A 246 22.58 14.69 -4.56
C MET A 246 23.30 13.45 -4.05
N GLY A 247 24.51 13.18 -4.54
CA GLY A 247 25.32 12.07 -4.01
C GLY A 247 24.90 10.68 -4.47
N HIS A 248 24.03 10.52 -5.49
CA HIS A 248 23.61 9.20 -5.99
C HIS A 248 24.75 8.28 -6.43
N TYR A 249 25.91 8.82 -6.78
CA TYR A 249 27.10 8.04 -7.12
C TYR A 249 27.75 7.36 -5.91
N HIS A 250 27.33 7.70 -4.70
CA HIS A 250 27.74 7.05 -3.47
C HIS A 250 27.30 5.58 -3.41
N PHE A 251 26.19 5.20 -4.06
CA PHE A 251 25.76 3.80 -4.20
C PHE A 251 26.67 2.97 -5.14
N LEU A 252 27.55 3.61 -5.90
CA LEU A 252 28.44 2.92 -6.82
C LEU A 252 29.64 2.34 -6.08
N SER A 253 30.20 1.25 -6.62
CA SER A 253 31.41 0.63 -6.08
C SER A 253 32.55 1.65 -5.99
N ARG A 254 33.45 1.47 -5.01
CA ARG A 254 34.50 2.46 -4.70
C ARG A 254 35.39 2.81 -5.89
N ASN A 255 35.58 1.86 -6.80
CA ASN A 255 36.43 2.01 -7.99
C ASN A 255 35.66 2.51 -9.22
N HIS A 256 34.38 2.88 -9.09
CA HIS A 256 33.56 3.29 -10.21
C HIS A 256 33.99 4.67 -10.73
N LYS A 257 34.26 4.79 -12.04
CA LYS A 257 34.80 6.01 -12.68
C LYS A 257 33.96 7.27 -12.41
N PHE A 258 32.64 7.13 -12.29
CA PHE A 258 31.76 8.27 -11.98
C PHE A 258 31.99 8.89 -10.60
N ARG A 259 32.51 8.14 -9.63
CA ARG A 259 32.88 8.68 -8.30
C ARG A 259 34.05 9.66 -8.36
N LEU A 260 34.87 9.59 -9.42
CA LEU A 260 36.04 10.45 -9.62
C LEU A 260 35.74 11.64 -10.55
N ASN A 261 34.55 11.72 -11.15
CA ASN A 261 34.26 12.65 -12.24
C ASN A 261 33.72 14.00 -11.71
N ARG A 262 34.63 14.91 -11.37
CA ARG A 262 34.26 16.26 -10.87
C ARG A 262 33.49 17.10 -11.89
N VAL A 263 33.88 17.02 -13.16
CA VAL A 263 33.45 17.97 -14.21
C VAL A 263 31.98 17.82 -14.58
N ARG A 264 31.46 16.59 -14.61
CA ARG A 264 30.06 16.33 -15.00
C ARG A 264 29.07 16.37 -13.84
N PHE A 265 29.55 16.52 -12.61
CA PHE A 265 28.74 16.44 -11.40
C PHE A 265 28.92 17.71 -10.54
N ASP A 266 29.01 17.57 -9.22
CA ASP A 266 29.01 18.66 -8.24
C ASP A 266 30.42 19.20 -7.90
N GLY A 267 31.43 18.84 -8.70
CA GLY A 267 32.81 19.28 -8.50
C GLY A 267 33.62 18.47 -7.48
N ASN A 268 32.99 17.54 -6.74
CA ASN A 268 33.65 16.75 -5.70
C ASN A 268 33.99 15.32 -6.16
N ILE A 269 34.91 14.67 -5.44
CA ILE A 269 35.17 13.23 -5.55
C ILE A 269 34.44 12.51 -4.43
N GLU A 270 33.80 11.39 -4.75
CA GLU A 270 33.12 10.55 -3.77
C GLU A 270 34.06 9.52 -3.15
N GLU A 271 34.51 9.79 -1.94
CA GLU A 271 35.41 8.90 -1.19
C GLU A 271 34.70 8.06 -0.11
N ARG A 272 33.45 8.39 0.25
CA ARG A 272 32.71 7.74 1.34
C ARG A 272 32.31 6.30 0.96
N ASN A 273 32.21 5.39 1.91
CA ASN A 273 31.89 3.97 1.62
C ASN A 273 30.45 3.81 1.13
N PRO A 274 30.17 2.97 0.11
CA PRO A 274 28.82 2.84 -0.42
C PRO A 274 27.74 2.56 0.64
N ILE A 275 26.66 3.35 0.62
CA ILE A 275 25.46 3.11 1.45
C ILE A 275 24.94 1.69 1.20
N ARG A 276 24.63 0.99 2.29
CA ARG A 276 23.79 -0.21 2.22
C ARG A 276 22.35 0.24 2.02
N ILE A 277 21.72 -0.23 0.94
CA ILE A 277 20.30 0.01 0.70
C ILE A 277 19.52 -0.59 1.88
N ILE A 278 18.84 0.28 2.63
CA ILE A 278 17.84 -0.12 3.61
C ILE A 278 16.51 -0.08 2.88
N TRP A 279 15.91 -1.25 2.68
CA TRP A 279 14.53 -1.34 2.19
C TRP A 279 13.60 -0.96 3.36
N ILE A 280 12.80 0.09 3.17
CA ILE A 280 11.74 0.53 4.09
C ILE A 280 10.41 0.03 3.53
#